data_AF-A0A536WY40-F1
#
_entry.id   AF-A0A536WY40-F1
#
_cell.length_a   1.000
_cell.length_b   1.000
_cell.length_c   1.000
_cell.angle_alpha   90.00
_cell.angle_beta   90.00
_cell.angle_gamma   90.00
#
_symmetry.space_group_name_H-M   'P 1'
#
loop_
_entity.id
_entity.type
_entity.pdbx_description
1 polymer ?
#
loop_
_entity_poly.entity_id
_entity_poly.type
_entity_poly.pdbx_seq_one_letter_code
_entity_poly.pdbx_strand_id
1 'polypeptide(L)'
;MPSRNKEVEHGNEAEQWGVRVSAPAREQACPKARMLLGKEFPISEKPQLPLSDCPYPRECECRYTKLFDRRREERRSGEERRQDQRFDAANTPRRSGKDRRRNKVDWA
;
A
#
# COMPACT_ATOMS: atom_id res chain seq x y z
N MET A 1 47.30 16.10 -1.50
CA MET A 1 46.55 14.87 -1.88
C MET A 1 45.12 15.03 -1.38
N PRO A 2 44.13 15.41 -2.22
CA PRO A 2 42.75 15.50 -1.76
C PRO A 2 42.14 14.09 -1.69
N SER A 3 41.73 13.68 -0.49
CA SER A 3 41.01 12.44 -0.24
C SER A 3 39.69 12.40 -1.01
N ARG A 4 39.54 11.39 -1.87
CA ARG A 4 38.28 11.07 -2.56
C ARG A 4 37.24 10.62 -1.53
N ASN A 5 36.16 11.38 -1.40
CA ASN A 5 34.95 10.93 -0.73
C ASN A 5 34.41 9.70 -1.48
N LYS A 6 34.17 8.60 -0.76
CA LYS A 6 33.50 7.42 -1.30
C LYS A 6 32.00 7.71 -1.34
N GLU A 7 31.45 7.87 -2.54
CA GLU A 7 30.01 7.86 -2.76
C GLU A 7 29.49 6.47 -2.40
N VAL A 8 28.58 6.40 -1.42
CA VAL A 8 27.92 5.17 -1.01
C VAL A 8 26.75 4.95 -1.96
N GLU A 9 26.94 4.06 -2.93
CA GLU A 9 25.86 3.60 -3.80
C GLU A 9 24.84 2.80 -2.97
N HIS A 10 23.70 3.41 -2.68
CA HIS A 10 22.54 2.72 -2.14
C HIS A 10 21.90 1.99 -3.32
N GLY A 11 22.29 0.73 -3.52
CA GLY A 11 21.65 -0.13 -4.51
C GLY A 11 20.13 -0.06 -4.34
N ASN A 12 19.39 -0.07 -5.46
CA ASN A 12 17.93 -0.08 -5.52
C ASN A 12 17.32 -1.22 -4.68
N GLU A 13 17.24 -1.04 -3.37
CA GLU A 13 16.45 -1.89 -2.50
C GLU A 13 15.00 -1.54 -2.78
N ALA A 14 14.26 -2.51 -3.31
CA ALA A 14 12.83 -2.36 -3.52
C ALA A 14 12.20 -1.89 -2.21
N GLU A 15 11.58 -0.72 -2.21
CA GLU A 15 11.04 -0.12 -0.99
C GLU A 15 9.96 -1.05 -0.41
N GLN A 16 10.07 -1.36 0.88
CA GLN A 16 9.06 -2.17 1.55
C GLN A 16 7.81 -1.31 1.73
N TRP A 17 6.70 -1.64 1.04
CA TRP A 17 5.45 -0.90 1.21
C TRP A 17 4.54 -1.49 2.29
N GLY A 18 4.70 -2.80 2.57
CA GLY A 18 3.73 -3.52 3.38
C GLY A 18 4.26 -4.75 4.08
N VAL A 19 3.35 -5.39 4.81
CA VAL A 19 3.56 -6.68 5.47
C VAL A 19 2.36 -7.59 5.23
N ARG A 20 2.63 -8.89 5.15
CA ARG A 20 1.61 -9.94 5.14
C ARG A 20 1.74 -10.77 6.41
N VAL A 21 0.63 -11.08 7.06
CA VAL A 21 0.64 -12.01 8.20
C VAL A 21 0.78 -13.45 7.67
N SER A 22 1.82 -14.15 8.12
CA SER A 22 2.04 -15.57 7.84
C SER A 22 2.27 -16.35 9.13
N ALA A 23 1.99 -17.64 9.09
CA ALA A 23 2.29 -18.60 10.15
C ALA A 23 2.91 -19.85 9.52
N PRO A 24 3.76 -20.59 10.25
CA PRO A 24 4.37 -21.83 9.75
C PRO A 24 3.32 -22.87 9.35
N ALA A 25 2.28 -23.06 10.16
CA ALA A 25 1.10 -23.83 9.81
C ALA A 25 -0.19 -23.07 10.16
N ARG A 26 -1.26 -23.30 9.39
CA ARG A 26 -2.58 -22.71 9.66
C ARG A 26 -3.11 -23.12 11.03
N GLU A 27 -2.78 -24.33 11.47
CA GLU A 27 -3.20 -24.88 12.77
C GLU A 27 -2.50 -24.20 13.95
N GLN A 28 -1.25 -23.77 13.78
CA GLN A 28 -0.46 -23.05 14.79
C GLN A 28 -0.80 -21.55 14.84
N ALA A 29 -1.49 -21.03 13.83
CA ALA A 29 -2.00 -19.66 13.86
C ALA A 29 -3.16 -19.54 14.85
N CYS A 30 -3.16 -18.46 15.64
CA CYS A 30 -4.28 -18.17 16.54
C CYS A 30 -5.58 -17.95 15.75
N PRO A 31 -6.77 -18.16 16.34
CA PRO A 31 -8.04 -18.10 15.63
C PRO A 31 -8.24 -16.81 14.82
N LYS A 32 -7.87 -15.65 15.37
CA LYS A 32 -7.91 -14.38 14.64
C LYS A 32 -6.83 -14.26 13.58
N ALA A 33 -5.60 -14.72 13.84
CA ALA A 33 -4.55 -14.72 12.83
C ALA A 33 -4.94 -15.59 11.64
N ARG A 34 -5.67 -16.70 11.83
CA ARG A 34 -6.20 -17.54 10.73
C ARG A 34 -7.08 -16.75 9.75
N MET A 35 -7.81 -15.74 10.23
CA MET A 35 -8.63 -14.86 9.38
C MET A 35 -7.79 -13.77 8.67
N LEU A 36 -6.60 -13.48 9.20
CA LEU A 36 -5.67 -12.49 8.65
C LEU A 36 -4.55 -13.13 7.82
N LEU A 37 -4.41 -14.46 7.84
CA LEU A 37 -3.43 -15.19 7.04
C LEU A 37 -3.63 -14.86 5.56
N GLY A 38 -2.55 -14.44 4.90
CA GLY A 38 -2.56 -14.06 3.50
C GLY A 38 -3.02 -12.64 3.21
N LYS A 39 -3.59 -11.92 4.20
CA LYS A 39 -3.93 -10.50 4.03
C LYS A 39 -2.68 -9.62 4.07
N GLU A 40 -2.70 -8.61 3.22
CA GLU A 40 -1.63 -7.63 3.07
C GLU A 40 -2.04 -6.35 3.77
N PHE A 41 -1.10 -5.75 4.49
CA PHE A 41 -1.31 -4.51 5.23
C PHE A 41 -0.23 -3.51 4.85
N PRO A 42 -0.59 -2.24 4.65
CA PRO A 42 0.37 -1.14 4.64
C PRO A 42 1.19 -1.13 5.94
N ILE A 43 2.43 -0.65 5.90
CA ILE A 43 3.28 -0.56 7.10
C ILE A 43 2.62 0.26 8.22
N SER A 44 1.87 1.30 7.87
CA SER A 44 1.15 2.19 8.80
C SER A 44 -0.04 1.52 9.49
N GLU A 45 -0.69 0.57 8.83
CA GLU A 45 -1.94 -0.06 9.28
C GLU A 45 -1.76 -1.51 9.74
N LYS A 46 -0.52 -1.97 9.87
CA LYS A 46 -0.25 -3.35 10.26
C LYS A 46 -0.79 -3.64 11.67
N PRO A 47 -1.53 -4.73 11.87
CA PRO A 47 -1.95 -5.15 13.21
C PRO A 47 -0.72 -5.56 14.01
N GLN A 48 -0.61 -5.17 15.28
CA GLN A 48 0.50 -5.60 16.15
C GLN A 48 0.41 -7.11 16.42
N LEU A 49 1.51 -7.83 16.17
CA LEU A 49 1.67 -9.23 16.51
C LEU A 49 2.51 -9.35 17.79
N PRO A 50 2.13 -10.22 18.74
CA PRO A 50 0.93 -11.07 18.75
C PRO A 50 -0.37 -10.25 18.88
N LEU A 51 -1.45 -10.71 18.23
CA LEU A 51 -2.76 -10.06 18.33
C LEU A 51 -3.21 -10.02 19.79
N SER A 52 -3.89 -8.95 20.21
CA SER A 52 -4.33 -8.76 21.60
C SER A 52 -5.19 -9.91 22.15
N ASP A 53 -5.88 -10.62 21.27
CA ASP A 53 -6.77 -11.74 21.57
C ASP A 53 -6.14 -13.08 21.15
N CYS A 54 -4.82 -13.18 21.26
CA CYS A 54 -4.11 -14.43 21.06
C CYS A 54 -4.19 -15.27 22.35
N PRO A 55 -4.72 -16.50 22.31
CA PRO A 55 -4.78 -17.36 23.49
C PRO A 55 -3.40 -17.80 23.98
N TYR A 56 -2.39 -17.79 23.11
CA TYR A 56 -1.02 -18.22 23.42
C TYR A 56 0.00 -17.19 22.93
N PRO A 57 0.08 -15.99 23.55
CA PRO A 57 0.95 -14.92 23.07
C PRO A 57 2.45 -15.25 23.20
N ARG A 58 2.82 -16.12 24.16
CA ARG A 58 4.21 -16.55 24.39
C ARG A 58 4.70 -17.64 23.43
N GLU A 59 3.78 -18.39 22.84
CA GLU A 59 4.05 -19.52 21.93
C GLU A 59 3.55 -19.22 20.51
N CYS A 60 3.22 -17.96 20.21
CA CYS A 60 2.68 -17.58 18.92
C CYS A 60 3.79 -17.52 17.87
N GLU A 61 3.70 -18.39 16.85
CA GLU A 61 4.65 -18.42 15.74
C GLU A 61 4.21 -17.55 14.54
N CYS A 62 3.23 -16.65 14.74
CA CYS A 62 2.79 -15.73 13.69
C CYS A 62 3.88 -14.68 13.40
N ARG A 63 4.19 -14.49 12.12
CA ARG A 63 5.24 -13.59 11.66
C ARG A 63 4.76 -12.67 10.55
N TYR A 64 5.48 -11.58 10.35
CA TYR A 64 5.30 -10.72 9.18
C TYR A 64 6.21 -11.15 8.05
N THR A 65 5.63 -11.33 6.87
CA THR A 65 6.37 -11.42 5.62
C THR A 65 6.42 -10.03 5.00
N LYS A 66 7.62 -9.52 4.72
CA LYS A 66 7.81 -8.21 4.09
C LYS A 66 7.26 -8.23 2.66
N LEU A 67 6.52 -7.18 2.29
CA LEU A 67 6.05 -6.95 0.92
C LEU A 67 6.77 -5.74 0.35
N PHE A 68 7.40 -5.94 -0.80
CA PHE A 68 8.18 -4.93 -1.50
C PHE A 68 7.44 -4.40 -2.71
N ASP A 69 7.62 -3.12 -3.03
CA ASP A 69 6.95 -2.55 -4.20
C ASP A 69 7.61 -3.17 -5.43
N ARG A 70 6.80 -3.83 -6.26
CA ARG A 70 7.27 -4.42 -7.52
C ARG A 70 7.35 -3.39 -8.63
N ARG A 71 6.84 -2.18 -8.40
CA ARG A 71 6.98 -1.06 -9.33
C ARG A 71 8.43 -0.59 -9.25
N ARG A 72 9.17 -0.82 -10.34
CA ARG A 72 10.53 -0.32 -10.47
C ARG A 72 10.56 1.18 -10.74
N GLU A 73 9.55 1.69 -11.45
CA GLU A 73 9.51 3.06 -11.96
C GLU A 73 8.06 3.57 -12.03
N GLU A 74 7.91 4.90 -12.03
CA GLU A 74 6.65 5.58 -12.30
C GLU A 74 6.15 5.22 -13.71
N ARG A 75 4.91 4.72 -13.82
CA ARG A 75 4.34 4.35 -15.13
C ARG A 75 3.99 5.54 -16.02
N ARG A 76 3.84 6.72 -15.44
CA ARG A 76 3.47 7.96 -16.12
C ARG A 76 4.37 9.07 -15.63
N SER A 77 5.53 9.16 -16.24
CA SER A 77 6.41 10.31 -16.10
C SER A 77 6.06 11.37 -17.14
N GLY A 78 6.39 12.62 -16.83
CA GLY A 78 6.21 13.77 -17.73
C GLY A 78 4.90 14.53 -17.53
N GLU A 79 4.78 15.65 -18.24
CA GLU A 79 3.66 16.60 -18.11
C GLU A 79 2.36 16.06 -18.75
N GLU A 80 1.21 16.46 -18.19
CA GLU A 80 -0.11 16.05 -18.68
C GLU A 80 -0.34 16.60 -20.11
N ARG A 81 -0.03 15.80 -21.14
CA ARG A 81 -0.24 16.13 -22.56
C ARG A 81 -1.70 16.47 -22.95
N ARG A 82 -2.65 16.30 -22.04
CA ARG A 82 -4.05 16.69 -22.26
C ARG A 82 -4.28 18.19 -22.09
N GLN A 83 -3.33 18.94 -21.52
CA GLN A 83 -3.46 20.40 -21.46
C GLN A 83 -3.51 20.98 -22.89
N ASP A 84 -2.66 20.50 -23.80
CA ASP A 84 -2.62 20.95 -25.21
C ASP A 84 -3.81 20.46 -26.06
N GLN A 85 -4.48 19.37 -25.64
CA GLN A 85 -5.61 18.79 -26.37
C GLN A 85 -6.99 19.23 -25.84
N ARG A 86 -7.03 19.99 -24.74
CA ARG A 86 -8.28 20.58 -24.24
C ARG A 86 -8.51 21.91 -24.94
N PHE A 87 -9.27 21.87 -26.03
CA PHE A 87 -9.77 23.07 -26.71
C PHE A 87 -10.79 23.89 -25.88
N ASP A 88 -11.22 23.35 -24.73
CA ASP A 88 -12.10 24.02 -23.77
C ASP A 88 -11.30 24.99 -22.86
N ALA A 89 -10.49 25.87 -23.44
CA ALA A 89 -9.71 26.86 -22.68
C ALA A 89 -10.60 27.91 -22.00
N ALA A 90 -11.87 28.03 -22.40
CA ALA A 90 -12.74 29.13 -22.00
C ALA A 90 -14.04 28.76 -21.28
N ASN A 91 -14.51 27.51 -21.18
CA ASN A 91 -15.82 27.27 -20.52
C ASN A 91 -16.11 25.86 -20.00
N THR A 92 -16.57 25.87 -18.74
CA THR A 92 -17.41 24.92 -17.96
C THR A 92 -17.03 23.43 -17.96
N PRO A 93 -17.01 22.76 -16.77
CA PRO A 93 -16.91 21.31 -16.70
C PRO A 93 -17.93 20.65 -17.64
N ARG A 94 -17.51 19.68 -18.47
CA ARG A 94 -18.44 18.86 -19.30
C ARG A 94 -19.52 18.14 -18.47
N ARG A 95 -19.35 18.12 -17.16
CA ARG A 95 -20.39 17.83 -16.17
C ARG A 95 -21.15 19.12 -15.81
N SER A 96 -21.78 19.76 -16.81
CA SER A 96 -22.69 20.90 -16.60
C SER A 96 -24.15 20.45 -16.53
N GLY A 97 -24.43 19.15 -16.70
CA GLY A 97 -25.76 18.57 -16.58
C GLY A 97 -26.17 18.33 -15.12
N LYS A 98 -27.48 18.37 -14.88
CA LYS A 98 -28.11 17.98 -13.61
C LYS A 98 -27.69 16.56 -13.23
N ASP A 99 -26.96 16.42 -12.11
CA ASP A 99 -26.52 15.12 -11.61
C ASP A 99 -27.74 14.23 -11.34
N ARG A 100 -27.83 13.12 -12.07
CA ARG A 100 -28.91 12.12 -11.90
C ARG A 100 -28.75 11.32 -10.61
N ARG A 101 -27.62 11.43 -9.91
CA ARG A 101 -27.33 10.73 -8.64
C ARG A 101 -27.84 11.46 -7.40
N ARG A 102 -28.66 12.52 -7.56
CA ARG A 102 -29.36 13.18 -6.43
C ARG A 102 -30.31 12.28 -5.65
N ASN A 103 -30.49 11.02 -6.04
CA ASN A 103 -31.16 10.03 -5.20
C ASN A 103 -30.10 9.23 -4.43
N LYS A 104 -29.97 9.59 -3.14
CA LYS A 104 -29.24 8.92 -2.07
C LYS A 104 -27.84 8.44 -2.43
N VAL A 105 -26.89 9.33 -2.20
CA VAL A 105 -25.51 8.94 -1.99
C VAL A 105 -25.36 8.56 -0.51
N ASP A 106 -25.58 7.29 -0.17
CA ASP A 106 -25.31 6.75 1.17
C ASP A 106 -23.81 6.38 1.24
N TRP A 107 -22.93 7.36 1.46
CA TRP A 107 -21.53 7.13 1.88
C TRP A 107 -21.36 7.60 3.33
N ALA A 108 -22.10 6.97 4.24
CA ALA A 108 -21.88 7.10 5.68
C ALA A 108 -20.71 6.19 6.13
#